data_AF-A0A7H4M4S8-F1
#
_entry.id   AF-A0A7H4M4S8-F1
#
_cell.length_a   1.000
_cell.length_b   1.000
_cell.length_c   1.000
_cell.angle_alpha   90.00
_cell.angle_beta   90.00
_cell.angle_gamma   90.00
#
_symmetry.space_group_name_H-M   'P 1'
#
loop_
_entity.id
_entity.type
_entity.pdbx_description
1 polymer ?
#
loop_
_entity_poly.entity_id
_entity_poly.type
_entity_poly.pdbx_seq_one_letter_code
_entity_poly.pdbx_strand_id
1 'polypeptide(L)'
;MTMSKSLQKPTILNVETVARSRLFNVESVDLEFSNGVRRVYERMRPSTREAVMIVPIVDDHIILIREYAVGTESYELGFSKGLIDPGESVLEAANRELKEEVGFGAQN
;
A
#
# COMPACT_ATOMS: atom_id res chain seq x y z
N MET A 1 34.76 -4.43 -24.05
CA MET A 1 34.21 -4.17 -22.70
C MET A 1 33.12 -3.12 -22.83
N THR A 2 31.86 -3.52 -22.86
CA THR A 2 30.75 -2.56 -22.91
C THR A 2 30.60 -1.96 -21.51
N MET A 3 30.85 -0.67 -21.36
CA MET A 3 30.64 0.05 -20.10
C MET A 3 29.22 -0.21 -19.59
N SER A 4 29.09 -0.57 -18.31
CA SER A 4 27.80 -0.69 -17.63
C SER A 4 27.08 0.65 -17.67
N LYS A 5 26.05 0.79 -18.50
CA LYS A 5 25.18 1.97 -18.51
C LYS A 5 24.44 2.06 -17.17
N SER A 6 24.43 3.24 -16.56
CA SER A 6 23.59 3.52 -15.39
C SER A 6 22.11 3.32 -15.73
N LEU A 7 21.33 2.88 -14.75
CA LEU A 7 19.89 2.71 -14.90
C LEU A 7 19.23 4.08 -15.10
N GLN A 8 18.67 4.31 -16.28
CA GLN A 8 17.86 5.47 -16.59
C GLN A 8 16.38 5.06 -16.58
N LYS A 9 15.57 5.75 -15.77
CA LYS A 9 14.11 5.53 -15.74
C LYS A 9 13.47 5.91 -17.09
N PRO A 10 12.37 5.25 -17.49
CA PRO A 10 11.60 5.70 -18.63
C PRO A 10 11.01 7.09 -18.38
N THR A 11 10.78 7.84 -19.45
CA THR A 11 10.02 9.09 -19.42
C THR A 11 8.53 8.77 -19.46
N ILE A 12 7.74 9.40 -18.59
CA ILE A 12 6.27 9.36 -18.67
C ILE A 12 5.84 10.42 -19.68
N LEU A 13 5.25 9.97 -20.79
CA LEU A 13 4.79 10.83 -21.88
C LEU A 13 3.35 11.32 -21.66
N ASN A 14 2.50 10.45 -21.14
CA ASN A 14 1.08 10.72 -20.90
C ASN A 14 0.56 9.88 -19.72
N VAL A 15 -0.46 10.39 -19.04
CA VAL A 15 -1.20 9.68 -17.99
C VAL A 15 -2.68 9.97 -18.18
N GLU A 16 -3.49 8.93 -18.32
CA GLU A 16 -4.93 9.04 -18.55
C GLU A 16 -5.70 8.10 -17.62
N THR A 17 -6.76 8.58 -16.98
CA THR A 17 -7.70 7.70 -16.27
C THR A 17 -8.54 6.93 -17.28
N VAL A 18 -8.37 5.62 -17.33
CA VAL A 18 -9.05 4.74 -18.31
C VAL A 18 -10.19 3.95 -17.70
N ALA A 19 -10.19 3.73 -16.38
CA ALA A 19 -11.30 3.10 -15.67
C ALA A 19 -11.40 3.62 -14.24
N ARG A 20 -12.64 3.78 -13.74
CA ARG A 20 -12.90 4.23 -12.37
C ARG A 20 -14.10 3.52 -11.77
N SER A 21 -13.92 2.97 -10.57
CA SER A 21 -14.98 2.47 -9.70
C SER A 21 -15.05 3.33 -8.43
N ARG A 22 -15.83 2.87 -7.44
CA ARG A 22 -15.93 3.54 -6.13
C ARG A 22 -14.60 3.59 -5.38
N LEU A 23 -13.82 2.51 -5.42
CA LEU A 23 -12.57 2.36 -4.64
C LEU A 23 -11.31 2.39 -5.52
N PHE A 24 -11.44 2.16 -6.83
CA PHE A 24 -10.30 1.99 -7.72
C PHE A 24 -10.31 3.04 -8.83
N ASN A 25 -9.12 3.56 -9.14
CA ASN A 25 -8.88 4.45 -10.27
C ASN A 25 -7.65 3.91 -11.02
N VAL A 26 -7.87 3.44 -12.26
CA VAL A 26 -6.83 2.85 -13.11
C VAL A 26 -6.37 3.89 -14.12
N GLU A 27 -5.06 4.11 -14.17
CA GLU A 27 -4.38 5.01 -15.10
C GLU A 27 -3.65 4.19 -16.18
N SER A 28 -3.85 4.55 -17.44
CA SER A 28 -2.95 4.22 -18.53
C SER A 28 -1.77 5.20 -18.53
N VAL A 29 -0.55 4.69 -18.70
CA VAL A 29 0.71 5.44 -18.62
C VAL A 29 1.55 5.13 -19.84
N ASP A 30 1.73 6.13 -20.69
CA ASP A 30 2.60 6.04 -21.85
C ASP A 30 4.05 6.26 -21.42
N LEU A 31 4.91 5.29 -21.69
CA LEU A 31 6.31 5.28 -21.30
C LEU A 31 7.22 5.21 -22.52
N GLU A 32 8.30 5.98 -22.49
CA GLU A 32 9.45 5.81 -23.38
C GLU A 32 10.68 5.40 -22.57
N PHE A 33 11.20 4.19 -22.83
CA PHE A 33 12.38 3.66 -22.15
C PHE A 33 13.67 4.23 -22.72
N SER A 34 14.77 4.10 -21.97
CA SER A 34 16.09 4.62 -22.36
C SER A 34 16.68 4.02 -23.64
N ASN A 35 16.11 2.92 -24.13
CA ASN A 35 16.45 2.31 -25.42
C ASN A 35 15.50 2.74 -26.56
N GLY A 36 14.63 3.74 -26.33
CA GLY A 36 13.65 4.24 -27.29
C GLY A 36 12.38 3.41 -27.44
N VAL A 37 12.26 2.27 -26.75
CA VAL A 37 11.04 1.45 -26.79
C VAL A 37 9.89 2.19 -26.11
N ARG A 38 8.74 2.23 -26.77
CA ARG A 38 7.49 2.77 -26.21
C ARG A 38 6.55 1.67 -25.77
N ARG A 39 5.91 1.87 -24.61
CA ARG A 39 4.89 0.96 -24.05
C ARG A 39 3.80 1.75 -23.35
N VAL A 40 2.62 1.14 -23.28
CA VAL A 40 1.50 1.60 -22.47
C VAL A 40 1.36 0.64 -21.30
N TYR A 41 1.47 1.15 -20.07
CA TYR A 41 1.28 0.40 -18.83
C TYR A 41 -0.03 0.82 -18.17
N GLU A 42 -0.67 -0.08 -17.44
CA GLU A 42 -1.75 0.27 -16.52
C GLU A 42 -1.27 0.20 -15.08
N ARG A 43 -1.71 1.14 -14.25
CA ARG A 43 -1.46 1.14 -12.81
C ARG A 43 -2.65 1.69 -12.05
N MET A 44 -2.68 1.41 -10.75
CA MET A 44 -3.53 2.16 -9.82
C MET A 44 -3.02 3.60 -9.67
N ARG A 45 -3.94 4.57 -9.67
CA ARG A 45 -3.60 5.98 -9.44
C ARG A 45 -2.80 6.11 -8.14
N PRO A 46 -1.59 6.70 -8.16
CA PRO A 46 -0.80 6.90 -6.96
C PRO A 46 -1.57 7.68 -5.90
N SER A 47 -1.48 7.23 -4.66
CA SER A 47 -2.10 7.85 -3.49
C SER A 47 -1.00 8.23 -2.50
N THR A 48 -1.20 9.34 -1.78
CA THR A 48 -0.36 9.73 -0.63
C THR A 48 -0.85 9.11 0.67
N ARG A 49 -1.96 8.35 0.65
CA ARG A 49 -2.42 7.62 1.83
C ARG A 49 -1.51 6.42 2.07
N GLU A 50 -0.95 6.39 3.27
CA GLU A 50 -0.15 5.29 3.77
C GLU A 50 -1.00 4.37 4.66
N ALA A 51 -0.51 3.16 4.89
CA ALA A 51 -1.13 2.17 5.75
C ALA A 51 -0.16 1.77 6.87
N VAL A 52 -0.71 1.31 7.98
CA VAL A 52 0.04 0.79 9.12
C VAL A 52 -0.36 -0.66 9.39
N MET A 53 0.60 -1.48 9.81
CA MET A 53 0.39 -2.84 10.30
C MET A 53 1.03 -2.94 11.68
N ILE A 54 0.31 -3.47 12.66
CA ILE A 54 0.75 -3.49 14.04
C ILE A 54 1.06 -4.93 14.47
N VAL A 55 2.19 -5.12 15.16
CA VAL A 55 2.61 -6.43 15.70
C VAL A 55 2.62 -6.33 17.24
N PRO A 56 1.50 -6.66 17.92
CA PRO A 56 1.42 -6.56 19.36
C PRO A 56 2.08 -7.77 20.02
N ILE A 57 2.89 -7.52 21.04
CA ILE A 57 3.53 -8.56 21.87
C ILE A 57 3.10 -8.35 23.32
N VAL A 58 2.51 -9.39 23.93
CA VAL A 58 2.06 -9.40 25.33
C VAL A 58 2.47 -10.73 25.94
N ASP A 59 3.22 -10.71 27.04
CA ASP A 59 3.69 -11.92 27.75
C ASP A 59 4.32 -12.98 26.81
N ASP A 60 5.24 -12.57 25.93
CA ASP A 60 5.88 -13.39 24.90
C ASP A 60 4.94 -13.99 23.82
N HIS A 61 3.67 -13.56 23.78
CA HIS A 61 2.71 -13.95 22.76
C HIS A 61 2.48 -12.84 21.74
N ILE A 62 2.28 -13.25 20.49
CA ILE A 62 1.86 -12.36 19.40
C ILE A 62 0.34 -12.35 19.34
N ILE A 63 -0.25 -11.16 19.29
CA ILE A 63 -1.69 -11.00 19.12
C ILE A 63 -2.03 -10.92 17.62
N LEU A 64 -2.90 -11.82 17.17
CA LEU A 64 -3.42 -11.88 15.81
C LEU A 64 -4.93 -11.71 15.84
N ILE A 65 -5.49 -11.18 14.75
CA ILE A 65 -6.92 -11.06 14.51
C ILE A 65 -7.37 -12.02 13.40
N ARG A 66 -8.67 -12.31 13.39
CA ARG A 66 -9.34 -12.98 12.27
C ARG A 66 -10.24 -11.99 11.55
N GLU A 67 -9.95 -11.73 10.28
CA GLU A 67 -10.69 -10.76 9.47
C GLU A 67 -11.19 -11.43 8.17
N TYR A 68 -12.42 -11.11 7.76
CA TYR A 68 -12.98 -11.64 6.52
C TYR A 68 -12.47 -10.87 5.30
N ALA A 69 -11.79 -11.55 4.38
CA ALA A 69 -11.29 -10.98 3.14
C ALA A 69 -12.22 -11.34 1.97
N VAL A 70 -12.96 -10.33 1.46
CA VAL A 70 -13.91 -10.54 0.34
C VAL A 70 -13.24 -11.00 -0.96
N GLY A 71 -11.96 -10.71 -1.16
CA GLY A 71 -11.22 -11.13 -2.36
C GLY A 71 -11.00 -12.64 -2.47
N THR A 72 -10.93 -13.34 -1.33
CA THR A 72 -10.77 -14.81 -1.25
C THR A 72 -11.99 -15.50 -0.63
N GLU A 73 -12.98 -14.71 -0.18
CA GLU A 73 -14.19 -15.17 0.50
C GLU A 73 -13.89 -16.05 1.73
N SER A 74 -12.86 -15.68 2.50
CA SER A 74 -12.38 -16.47 3.63
C SER A 74 -11.92 -15.59 4.80
N TYR A 75 -11.84 -16.20 5.99
CA TYR A 75 -11.25 -15.55 7.17
C TYR A 75 -9.73 -15.75 7.17
N GLU A 76 -9.00 -14.64 7.12
CA GLU A 76 -7.55 -14.62 7.25
C GLU A 76 -7.15 -14.55 8.72
N LEU A 77 -5.99 -15.11 9.06
CA LEU A 77 -5.35 -14.96 10.36
C LEU A 77 -4.10 -14.10 10.18
N GLY A 78 -4.06 -12.94 10.83
CA GLY A 78 -2.95 -12.01 10.63
C GLY A 78 -2.93 -10.84 11.62
N PHE A 79 -2.05 -9.89 11.35
CA PHE A 79 -1.91 -8.66 12.13
C PHE A 79 -3.01 -7.65 11.81
N SER A 80 -3.38 -6.85 12.81
CA SER A 80 -4.19 -5.63 12.67
C SER A 80 -3.57 -4.67 11.66
N LYS A 81 -4.40 -4.07 10.80
CA LYS A 81 -3.99 -3.19 9.69
C LYS A 81 -4.99 -2.07 9.51
N GLY A 82 -4.50 -0.88 9.21
CA GLY A 82 -5.36 0.26 8.96
C GLY A 82 -4.72 1.33 8.10
N LEU A 83 -5.52 2.35 7.78
CA LEU A 83 -5.05 3.53 7.07
C LEU A 83 -4.54 4.57 8.08
N ILE A 84 -3.50 5.30 7.69
CA ILE A 84 -3.06 6.48 8.43
C ILE A 84 -3.95 7.64 8.00
N ASP A 85 -4.67 8.24 8.95
CA ASP A 85 -5.54 9.38 8.66
C ASP A 85 -4.72 10.66 8.45
N PRO A 86 -5.23 11.62 7.66
CA PRO A 86 -4.54 12.88 7.43
C PRO A 86 -4.22 13.61 8.73
N GLY A 87 -2.93 13.80 9.00
CA GLY A 87 -2.43 14.50 10.19
C GLY A 87 -1.96 13.57 11.31
N GLU A 88 -2.19 12.27 11.21
CA GLU A 88 -1.62 11.29 12.14
C GLU A 88 -0.15 10.98 11.82
N SER A 89 0.64 10.82 12.88
CA SER A 89 1.90 10.08 12.80
C SER A 89 1.63 8.57 12.72
N VAL A 90 2.63 7.81 12.28
CA VAL A 90 2.56 6.35 12.21
C VAL A 90 2.22 5.72 13.57
N LEU A 91 2.76 6.27 14.67
CA LEU A 91 2.51 5.76 16.02
C LEU A 91 1.10 6.08 16.53
N GLU A 92 0.55 7.25 16.18
CA GLU A 92 -0.84 7.61 16.52
C GLU A 92 -1.83 6.69 15.81
N ALA A 93 -1.67 6.50 14.50
CA ALA A 93 -2.48 5.59 13.71
C ALA A 93 -2.38 4.15 14.25
N ALA A 94 -1.16 3.65 14.52
CA ALA A 94 -0.97 2.31 15.09
C ALA A 94 -1.71 2.13 16.43
N ASN A 95 -1.66 3.13 17.32
CA ASN A 95 -2.31 3.04 18.62
C ASN A 95 -3.83 3.22 18.54
N ARG A 96 -4.35 3.93 17.53
CA ARG A 96 -5.79 4.02 17.24
C ARG A 96 -6.31 2.68 16.71
N GLU A 97 -5.69 2.14 15.67
CA GLU A 97 -6.09 0.85 15.07
C GLU A 97 -6.07 -0.30 16.08
N LEU A 98 -5.03 -0.36 16.94
CA LEU A 98 -4.94 -1.40 17.97
C LEU A 98 -6.07 -1.30 19.01
N LYS A 99 -6.55 -0.08 19.32
CA LYS A 99 -7.71 0.14 20.20
C LYS A 99 -9.02 -0.26 19.53
N GLU A 100 -9.16 0.05 18.24
CA GLU A 100 -10.37 -0.24 17.46
C GLU A 100 -10.54 -1.74 17.22
N GLU A 101 -9.47 -2.45 16.84
CA GLU A 101 -9.56 -3.84 16.40
C GLU A 101 -9.30 -4.87 17.51
N VAL A 102 -8.44 -4.53 18.47
CA VAL A 102 -8.00 -5.46 19.53
C VAL A 102 -8.46 -5.03 20.92
N GLY A 103 -8.93 -3.78 21.07
CA GLY A 103 -9.41 -3.25 22.36
C GLY A 103 -8.30 -2.86 23.34
N PHE A 104 -7.06 -2.77 22.88
CA PHE A 104 -5.91 -2.39 23.70
C PHE A 104 -5.23 -1.13 23.19
N GLY A 105 -4.48 -0.44 24.05
CA GLY A 105 -3.52 0.58 23.62
C GLY A 105 -2.10 0.13 23.96
N ALA A 106 -1.13 0.61 23.21
CA ALA A 106 0.29 0.43 23.52
C ALA A 106 0.86 1.71 24.16
N GLN A 107 1.80 1.53 25.09
CA GLN A 107 2.62 2.60 25.65
C GLN A 107 4.07 2.37 25.21
N ASN A 108 4.78 3.47 24.95
CA ASN A 108 6.21 3.45 24.67
C ASN A 108 7.02 3.34 25.97
#